data_AF-A0A943KW30-F1
#
_entry.id   AF-A0A943KW30-F1
#
_cell.length_a   1.000
_cell.length_b   1.000
_cell.length_c   1.000
_cell.angle_alpha   90.00
_cell.angle_beta   90.00
_cell.angle_gamma   90.00
#
_symmetry.space_group_name_H-M   'P 1'
#
loop_
_entity.id
_entity.type
_entity.pdbx_description
1 polymer ?
#
loop_
_entity_poly.entity_id
_entity_poly.type
_entity_poly.pdbx_seq_one_letter_code
_entity_poly.pdbx_strand_id
1 'polypeptide(L)'
;MKKVLTALLSLLIVIVLCGCTSKVMKDNKGYEMYIKVAQLTEEEQSIADLLGANTEQHIFDFVLDDTVQSMQINTYELVDGDWKLVRGEGGQVSTDIEGRIALAFVKITDELRVAIQSDHTVSATSYKEEFDYEFPDMGYATSTLSDKTEITYEEEIPLVIQIITSKNEISTYNVEYFENPEEYEKLGYEHVYAITVRFSQNQLS
;
A
#
# COMPACT_ATOMS: atom_id res chain seq x y z
N MET A 1 -23.08 77.77 18.41
CA MET A 1 -22.42 77.93 19.73
C MET A 1 -23.23 77.20 20.78
N LYS A 2 -22.54 76.51 21.71
CA LYS A 2 -23.03 75.66 22.82
C LYS A 2 -23.23 74.19 22.38
N LYS A 3 -22.13 73.45 22.18
CA LYS A 3 -21.38 72.69 23.21
C LYS A 3 -22.24 71.53 23.73
N VAL A 4 -22.03 70.31 23.23
CA VAL A 4 -21.04 69.36 23.78
C VAL A 4 -21.24 69.23 25.28
N LEU A 5 -22.20 68.40 25.71
CA LEU A 5 -22.21 67.81 27.05
C LEU A 5 -23.25 66.70 27.20
N THR A 6 -22.98 65.52 26.64
CA THR A 6 -23.47 64.25 27.23
C THR A 6 -22.62 63.10 26.68
N ALA A 7 -21.35 63.09 27.10
CA ALA A 7 -20.56 61.88 27.21
C ALA A 7 -20.95 61.15 28.50
N LEU A 8 -20.77 59.82 28.52
CA LEU A 8 -21.07 58.87 29.60
C LEU A 8 -22.54 58.43 29.73
N LEU A 9 -22.96 57.50 28.88
CA LEU A 9 -23.52 56.21 29.33
C LEU A 9 -23.58 55.27 28.12
N SER A 10 -23.40 53.97 28.37
CA SER A 10 -23.44 52.85 27.40
C SER A 10 -22.20 52.61 26.52
N LEU A 11 -21.01 52.64 27.14
CA LEU A 11 -19.90 51.75 26.78
C LEU A 11 -20.15 50.38 27.42
N LEU A 12 -20.96 49.51 26.78
CA LEU A 12 -20.94 48.06 27.01
C LEU A 12 -21.84 47.30 26.00
N ILE A 13 -21.43 47.21 24.74
CA ILE A 13 -21.86 46.10 23.86
C ILE A 13 -20.58 45.58 23.20
N VAL A 14 -19.94 44.68 23.93
CA VAL A 14 -18.77 43.90 23.56
C VAL A 14 -19.30 42.52 23.18
N ILE A 15 -18.97 42.08 21.94
CA ILE A 15 -18.91 40.68 21.48
C ILE A 15 -20.30 40.00 21.45
N VAL A 16 -20.81 39.53 20.31
CA VAL A 16 -20.52 38.22 19.71
C VAL A 16 -21.07 38.27 18.29
N LEU A 17 -20.22 38.33 17.28
CA LEU A 17 -20.50 37.80 15.94
C LEU A 17 -19.16 37.31 15.34
N CYS A 18 -18.41 36.53 16.13
CA CYS A 18 -17.63 35.45 15.52
C CYS A 18 -18.67 34.43 15.08
N GLY A 19 -19.11 34.54 13.83
CA GLY A 19 -19.69 33.41 13.12
C GLY A 19 -18.59 32.36 13.02
N CYS A 20 -18.46 31.55 14.07
CA CYS A 20 -17.92 30.22 13.94
C CYS A 20 -18.79 29.55 12.87
N THR A 21 -18.28 29.48 11.65
CA THR A 21 -18.66 28.37 10.78
C THR A 21 -18.29 27.15 11.58
N SER A 22 -19.26 26.58 12.30
CA SER A 22 -19.16 25.25 12.85
C SER A 22 -18.96 24.37 11.62
N LYS A 23 -17.69 24.14 11.28
CA LYS A 23 -17.26 22.91 10.67
C LYS A 23 -17.88 21.88 11.59
N VAL A 24 -19.00 21.32 11.15
CA VAL A 24 -19.54 20.10 11.71
C VAL A 24 -18.36 19.17 11.62
N MET A 25 -17.63 19.05 12.72
CA MET A 25 -16.70 17.97 12.93
C MET A 25 -17.65 16.78 12.92
N LYS A 26 -17.81 16.18 11.73
CA LYS A 26 -18.24 14.81 11.62
C LYS A 26 -17.38 14.09 12.65
N ASP A 27 -18.03 13.50 13.64
CA ASP A 27 -17.40 12.52 14.50
C ASP A 27 -16.75 11.52 13.56
N ASN A 28 -15.43 11.65 13.38
CA ASN A 28 -14.62 10.71 12.64
C ASN A 28 -14.55 9.50 13.58
N LYS A 29 -15.58 8.65 13.55
CA LYS A 29 -15.36 7.22 13.74
C LYS A 29 -14.55 6.78 12.53
N GLY A 30 -13.28 7.19 12.49
CA GLY A 30 -12.36 6.82 11.44
C GLY A 30 -12.28 5.31 11.48
N TYR A 31 -12.65 4.68 10.38
CA TYR A 31 -12.20 3.33 10.14
C TYR A 31 -10.67 3.40 10.18
N GLU A 32 -10.06 2.72 11.14
CA GLU A 32 -8.62 2.54 11.14
C GLU A 32 -8.32 1.65 9.94
N MET A 33 -7.95 2.25 8.81
CA MET A 33 -7.61 1.52 7.60
C MET A 33 -6.24 0.87 7.79
N TYR A 34 -6.11 -0.39 7.44
CA TYR A 34 -4.84 -1.10 7.61
C TYR A 34 -4.68 -2.24 6.64
N ILE A 35 -3.43 -2.67 6.47
CA ILE A 35 -3.05 -3.91 5.82
C ILE A 35 -2.12 -4.71 6.74
N LYS A 36 -2.25 -6.04 6.74
CA LYS A 36 -1.41 -6.94 7.56
C LYS A 36 -1.29 -8.30 6.89
N VAL A 37 -0.31 -9.09 7.31
CA VAL A 37 -0.22 -10.51 6.90
C VAL A 37 -1.51 -11.25 7.29
N ALA A 38 -2.08 -11.97 6.32
CA ALA A 38 -3.27 -12.76 6.52
C ALA A 38 -3.00 -13.92 7.47
N GLN A 39 -3.92 -14.16 8.40
CA GLN A 39 -3.90 -15.33 9.26
C GLN A 39 -4.81 -16.39 8.64
N LEU A 40 -4.20 -17.40 8.02
CA LEU A 40 -4.97 -18.51 7.44
C LEU A 40 -5.55 -19.38 8.55
N THR A 41 -6.80 -19.78 8.36
CA THR A 41 -7.43 -20.85 9.14
C THR A 41 -6.78 -22.19 8.84
N GLU A 42 -6.98 -23.19 9.71
CA GLU A 42 -6.48 -24.55 9.49
C GLU A 42 -7.00 -25.17 8.17
N GLU A 43 -8.24 -24.84 7.78
CA GLU A 43 -8.83 -25.31 6.54
C GLU A 43 -8.17 -24.64 5.32
N GLU A 44 -7.99 -23.32 5.34
CA GLU A 44 -7.30 -22.59 4.28
C GLU A 44 -5.85 -23.08 4.12
N GLN A 45 -5.14 -23.28 5.24
CA GLN A 45 -3.79 -23.84 5.21
C GLN A 45 -3.78 -25.26 4.62
N SER A 46 -4.74 -26.10 5.00
CA SER A 46 -4.86 -27.47 4.47
C SER A 46 -5.11 -27.48 2.96
N ILE A 47 -5.92 -26.55 2.46
CA ILE A 47 -6.16 -26.38 1.01
C ILE A 47 -4.90 -25.89 0.31
N ALA A 48 -4.20 -24.90 0.90
CA ALA A 48 -2.94 -24.40 0.34
C ALA A 48 -1.89 -25.51 0.26
N ASP A 49 -1.72 -26.30 1.31
CA ASP A 49 -0.79 -27.44 1.34
C ASP A 49 -1.13 -28.48 0.26
N LEU A 50 -2.42 -28.78 0.07
CA LEU A 50 -2.88 -29.74 -0.94
C LEU A 50 -2.56 -29.29 -2.37
N LEU A 51 -2.64 -27.98 -2.62
CA LEU A 51 -2.36 -27.38 -3.93
C LEU A 51 -0.86 -27.11 -4.16
N GLY A 52 0.01 -27.38 -3.18
CA GLY A 52 1.42 -26.96 -3.23
C GLY A 52 1.58 -25.44 -3.23
N ALA A 53 0.58 -24.74 -2.70
CA ALA A 53 0.45 -23.30 -2.62
C ALA A 53 1.03 -22.71 -1.31
N ASN A 54 1.66 -23.55 -0.49
CA ASN A 54 2.18 -23.19 0.82
C ASN A 54 3.61 -22.63 0.81
N THR A 55 4.27 -22.70 -0.34
CA THR A 55 5.53 -22.02 -0.61
C THR A 55 5.26 -20.89 -1.61
N GLU A 56 5.91 -19.74 -1.43
CA GLU A 56 5.94 -18.67 -2.46
C GLU A 56 4.62 -17.90 -2.64
N GLN A 57 3.74 -17.94 -1.63
CA GLN A 57 2.53 -17.12 -1.57
C GLN A 57 2.60 -16.14 -0.40
N HIS A 58 2.31 -14.88 -0.70
CA HIS A 58 2.26 -13.78 0.26
C HIS A 58 0.84 -13.24 0.27
N ILE A 59 0.16 -13.40 1.41
CA ILE A 59 -1.26 -13.08 1.53
C ILE A 59 -1.44 -12.01 2.61
N PHE A 60 -2.20 -10.97 2.29
CA PHE A 60 -2.44 -9.82 3.15
C PHE A 60 -3.93 -9.56 3.28
N ASP A 61 -4.40 -9.37 4.51
CA ASP A 61 -5.75 -8.86 4.78
C ASP A 61 -5.70 -7.34 4.83
N PHE A 62 -6.68 -6.67 4.21
CA PHE A 62 -6.86 -5.23 4.28
C PHE A 62 -8.23 -4.85 4.84
N VAL A 63 -8.28 -3.70 5.50
CA VAL A 63 -9.49 -3.01 5.94
C VAL A 63 -9.41 -1.56 5.50
N LEU A 64 -10.47 -1.08 4.89
CA LEU A 64 -10.62 0.23 4.24
C LEU A 64 -11.84 0.95 4.81
N ASP A 65 -11.93 2.24 4.53
CA ASP A 65 -13.16 3.00 4.73
C ASP A 65 -14.05 2.98 3.47
N ASP A 66 -15.23 3.58 3.58
CA ASP A 66 -16.23 3.64 2.50
C ASP A 66 -15.92 4.70 1.42
N THR A 67 -14.76 5.36 1.49
CA THR A 67 -14.36 6.45 0.58
C THR A 67 -13.26 6.06 -0.40
N VAL A 68 -12.65 4.88 -0.23
CA VAL A 68 -11.73 4.30 -1.24
C VAL A 68 -12.49 4.08 -2.55
N GLN A 69 -11.89 4.50 -3.66
CA GLN A 69 -12.44 4.32 -5.01
C GLN A 69 -11.54 3.47 -5.90
N SER A 70 -10.26 3.32 -5.57
CA SER A 70 -9.35 2.45 -6.33
C SER A 70 -8.19 1.92 -5.48
N MET A 71 -7.67 0.77 -5.92
CA MET A 71 -6.48 0.13 -5.39
C MET A 71 -5.54 -0.19 -6.56
N GLN A 72 -4.26 0.12 -6.41
CA GLN A 72 -3.22 -0.15 -7.40
C GLN A 72 -2.15 -1.03 -6.77
N ILE A 73 -1.80 -2.11 -7.45
CA ILE A 73 -0.65 -2.94 -7.11
C ILE A 73 0.43 -2.61 -8.11
N ASN A 74 1.54 -2.10 -7.61
CA ASN A 74 2.63 -1.61 -8.42
C ASN A 74 3.86 -2.52 -8.23
N THR A 75 4.64 -2.67 -9.29
CA THR A 75 5.94 -3.33 -9.26
C THR A 75 6.99 -2.32 -9.71
N TYR A 76 8.06 -2.22 -8.93
CA TYR A 76 9.18 -1.34 -9.17
C TYR A 76 10.48 -2.14 -9.31
N GLU A 77 11.42 -1.63 -10.11
CA GLU A 77 12.82 -2.07 -10.14
C GLU A 77 13.71 -0.93 -9.63
N LEU A 78 14.72 -1.25 -8.83
CA LEU A 78 15.74 -0.30 -8.42
C LEU A 78 16.72 -0.08 -9.58
N VAL A 79 16.78 1.15 -10.09
CA VAL A 79 17.68 1.54 -11.17
C VAL A 79 18.35 2.85 -10.82
N ASP A 80 19.69 2.85 -10.77
CA ASP A 80 20.52 4.02 -10.46
C ASP A 80 20.13 4.69 -9.11
N GLY A 81 19.81 3.89 -8.09
CA GLY A 81 19.40 4.38 -6.77
C GLY A 81 17.95 4.88 -6.65
N ASP A 82 17.13 4.75 -7.69
CA ASP A 82 15.71 5.13 -7.69
C ASP A 82 14.80 3.96 -8.04
N TRP A 83 13.61 3.90 -7.44
CA TRP A 83 12.55 2.99 -7.88
C TRP A 83 11.94 3.45 -9.21
N LYS A 84 12.03 2.61 -10.24
CA LYS A 84 11.37 2.80 -11.53
C LYS A 84 10.16 1.89 -11.63
N LEU A 85 9.00 2.48 -11.92
CA LEU A 85 7.77 1.73 -12.12
C LEU A 85 7.92 0.84 -13.36
N VAL A 86 7.86 -0.47 -13.16
CA VAL A 86 7.87 -1.46 -14.26
C VAL A 86 6.45 -1.96 -14.56
N ARG A 87 5.55 -1.93 -13.57
CA ARG A 87 4.12 -2.28 -13.74
C ARG A 87 3.27 -1.58 -12.69
N GLY A 88 2.01 -1.27 -13.01
CA GLY A 88 1.09 -0.62 -12.07
C GLY A 88 -0.01 0.24 -12.70
N GLU A 89 0.04 0.44 -14.02
CA GLU A 89 -0.89 1.35 -14.72
C GLU A 89 -2.33 0.84 -14.85
N GLY A 90 -2.66 -0.33 -14.28
CA GLY A 90 -4.01 -0.89 -14.26
C GLY A 90 -4.51 -1.13 -12.83
N GLY A 91 -5.19 -0.15 -12.24
CA GLY A 91 -5.79 -0.31 -10.93
C GLY A 91 -7.06 -1.17 -10.96
N GLN A 92 -7.44 -1.66 -9.79
CA GLN A 92 -8.70 -2.33 -9.56
C GLN A 92 -9.63 -1.36 -8.80
N VAL A 93 -10.88 -1.27 -9.23
CA VAL A 93 -11.91 -0.55 -8.47
C VAL A 93 -12.46 -1.52 -7.43
N SER A 94 -12.21 -1.24 -6.14
CA SER A 94 -12.85 -1.96 -5.04
C SER A 94 -13.85 -1.04 -4.36
N THR A 95 -15.09 -1.51 -4.20
CA THR A 95 -16.12 -0.86 -3.36
C THR A 95 -16.22 -1.50 -1.98
N ASP A 96 -15.49 -2.58 -1.76
CA ASP A 96 -15.59 -3.39 -0.55
C ASP A 96 -14.55 -2.93 0.47
N ILE A 97 -15.00 -2.83 1.72
CA ILE A 97 -14.23 -2.27 2.83
C ILE A 97 -13.26 -3.28 3.46
N GLU A 98 -13.41 -4.57 3.19
CA GLU A 98 -12.52 -5.62 3.70
C GLU A 98 -12.22 -6.61 2.59
N GLY A 99 -11.02 -7.19 2.64
CA GLY A 99 -10.61 -8.15 1.64
C GLY A 99 -9.18 -8.62 1.83
N ARG A 100 -8.69 -9.30 0.80
CA ARG A 100 -7.40 -9.98 0.81
C ARG A 100 -6.68 -9.81 -0.52
N ILE A 101 -5.39 -9.57 -0.45
CA ILE A 101 -4.46 -9.57 -1.59
C ILE A 101 -3.61 -10.83 -1.46
N ALA A 102 -3.46 -11.58 -2.54
CA ALA A 102 -2.52 -12.69 -2.65
C ALA A 102 -1.54 -12.41 -3.79
N LEU A 103 -0.25 -12.49 -3.49
CA LEU A 103 0.86 -12.42 -4.43
C LEU A 103 1.53 -13.79 -4.47
N ALA A 104 1.63 -14.42 -5.64
CA ALA A 104 2.27 -15.72 -5.79
C ALA A 104 3.36 -15.66 -6.86
N PHE A 105 4.60 -15.97 -6.48
CA PHE A 105 5.79 -15.92 -7.33
C PHE A 105 7.00 -16.60 -6.66
N VAL A 106 7.83 -17.30 -7.44
CA VAL A 106 9.18 -17.72 -7.02
C VAL A 106 10.10 -16.49 -7.11
N LYS A 107 10.24 -15.96 -8.32
CA LYS A 107 10.86 -14.68 -8.65
C LYS A 107 9.81 -13.79 -9.28
N ILE A 108 9.79 -12.52 -8.89
CA ILE A 108 8.86 -11.52 -9.43
C ILE A 108 8.97 -11.44 -10.96
N THR A 109 10.17 -11.68 -11.49
CA THR A 109 10.47 -11.64 -12.93
C THR A 109 9.96 -12.84 -13.73
N ASP A 110 9.72 -13.98 -13.09
CA ASP A 110 9.37 -15.22 -13.81
C ASP A 110 7.85 -15.27 -14.08
N GLU A 111 7.05 -15.22 -13.02
CA GLU A 111 5.59 -15.15 -13.08
C GLU A 111 5.04 -14.59 -11.77
N LEU A 112 4.46 -13.39 -11.82
CA LEU A 112 3.76 -12.78 -10.68
C LEU A 112 2.25 -12.92 -10.87
N ARG A 113 1.63 -13.75 -10.03
CA ARG A 113 0.17 -13.82 -9.96
C ARG A 113 -0.35 -12.94 -8.84
N VAL A 114 -1.34 -12.12 -9.16
CA VAL A 114 -2.03 -11.25 -8.21
C VAL A 114 -3.51 -11.64 -8.12
N ALA A 115 -4.00 -11.89 -6.91
CA ALA A 115 -5.41 -12.12 -6.68
C ALA A 115 -5.91 -11.20 -5.59
N ILE A 116 -7.12 -10.68 -5.78
CA ILE A 116 -7.81 -9.81 -4.84
C ILE A 116 -9.17 -10.44 -4.58
N GLN A 117 -9.43 -10.71 -3.30
CA GLN A 117 -10.71 -11.19 -2.82
C GLN A 117 -11.35 -10.11 -1.98
N SER A 118 -12.62 -9.84 -2.23
CA SER A 118 -13.47 -9.00 -1.40
C SER A 118 -14.84 -9.67 -1.22
N ASP A 119 -15.67 -9.14 -0.32
CA ASP A 119 -16.96 -9.73 0.05
C ASP A 119 -17.90 -10.00 -1.13
N HIS A 120 -17.88 -9.13 -2.14
CA HIS A 120 -18.77 -9.22 -3.29
C HIS A 120 -18.08 -9.68 -4.56
N THR A 121 -16.75 -9.68 -4.60
CA THR A 121 -15.99 -10.01 -5.80
C THR A 121 -14.71 -10.74 -5.49
N VAL A 122 -14.48 -11.86 -6.17
CA VAL A 122 -13.13 -12.43 -6.29
C VAL A 122 -12.62 -12.08 -7.67
N SER A 123 -11.61 -11.20 -7.74
CA SER A 123 -10.89 -10.87 -8.96
C SER A 123 -9.50 -11.49 -8.88
N ALA A 124 -9.22 -12.46 -9.75
CA ALA A 124 -7.88 -13.01 -9.88
C ALA A 124 -7.31 -12.57 -11.23
N THR A 125 -6.26 -11.77 -11.21
CA THR A 125 -5.54 -11.36 -12.41
C THR A 125 -4.14 -11.94 -12.34
N SER A 126 -3.92 -13.05 -13.06
CA SER A 126 -2.55 -13.46 -13.34
C SER A 126 -2.05 -12.61 -14.50
N TYR A 127 -0.96 -11.90 -14.30
CA TYR A 127 -0.24 -11.33 -15.41
C TYR A 127 1.12 -12.03 -15.49
N LYS A 128 1.25 -12.83 -16.53
CA LYS A 128 2.53 -13.36 -16.98
C LYS A 128 2.91 -12.48 -18.15
N GLU A 129 3.92 -11.65 -17.99
CA GLU A 129 4.47 -10.94 -19.14
C GLU A 129 5.97 -10.87 -19.02
N GLU A 130 6.59 -11.10 -20.18
CA GLU A 130 8.00 -11.16 -20.49
C GLU A 130 8.73 -9.98 -19.83
N PHE A 131 9.18 -10.14 -18.58
CA PHE A 131 10.49 -9.59 -18.28
C PHE A 131 11.37 -10.20 -19.36
N ASP A 132 11.96 -9.38 -20.23
CA ASP A 132 12.78 -9.84 -21.38
C ASP A 132 13.97 -10.74 -20.95
N TYR A 133 14.11 -10.96 -19.64
CA TYR A 133 15.19 -11.64 -18.97
C TYR A 133 14.63 -12.54 -17.85
N GLU A 134 14.74 -13.84 -18.05
CA GLU A 134 14.70 -14.81 -16.95
C GLU A 134 16.10 -14.94 -16.36
N PHE A 135 16.19 -15.10 -15.03
CA PHE A 135 17.46 -15.28 -14.32
C PHE A 135 17.55 -16.66 -13.67
N PRO A 136 17.49 -17.77 -14.43
CA PRO A 136 17.32 -19.11 -13.86
C PRO A 136 18.45 -19.51 -12.90
N ASP A 137 19.68 -19.08 -13.18
CA ASP A 137 20.87 -19.44 -12.39
C ASP A 137 21.14 -18.51 -11.20
N MET A 138 20.35 -17.43 -11.03
CA MET A 138 20.52 -16.48 -9.93
C MET A 138 19.75 -16.93 -8.68
N GLY A 139 20.38 -16.74 -7.53
CA GLY A 139 19.74 -16.87 -6.23
C GLY A 139 18.83 -15.67 -5.94
N TYR A 140 17.93 -15.82 -4.97
CA TYR A 140 17.05 -14.74 -4.56
C TYR A 140 16.85 -14.73 -3.04
N ALA A 141 16.49 -13.56 -2.51
CA ALA A 141 15.96 -13.41 -1.16
C ALA A 141 14.75 -12.49 -1.20
N THR A 142 13.71 -12.84 -0.45
CA THR A 142 12.44 -12.11 -0.41
C THR A 142 12.19 -11.61 1.00
N SER A 143 12.04 -10.29 1.15
CA SER A 143 11.48 -9.65 2.32
C SER A 143 10.00 -9.39 2.11
N THR A 144 9.18 -9.59 3.14
CA THR A 144 7.72 -9.43 3.09
C THR A 144 7.28 -8.57 4.25
N LEU A 145 6.24 -7.76 4.07
CA LEU A 145 5.59 -7.05 5.16
C LEU A 145 5.21 -8.03 6.26
N SER A 146 5.64 -7.75 7.50
CA SER A 146 5.39 -8.58 8.68
C SER A 146 4.35 -7.96 9.61
N ASP A 147 4.37 -6.64 9.73
CA ASP A 147 3.63 -5.90 10.74
C ASP A 147 2.35 -5.27 10.17
N LYS A 148 1.36 -5.07 11.04
CA LYS A 148 0.16 -4.32 10.69
C LYS A 148 0.57 -2.87 10.38
N THR A 149 0.23 -2.42 9.18
CA THR A 149 0.58 -1.08 8.68
C THR A 149 -0.70 -0.28 8.45
N GLU A 150 -0.72 0.96 8.92
CA GLU A 150 -1.81 1.92 8.67
C GLU A 150 -1.84 2.29 7.19
N ILE A 151 -3.04 2.39 6.62
CA ILE A 151 -3.20 2.84 5.22
C ILE A 151 -3.42 4.34 5.20
N THR A 152 -2.51 5.05 4.53
CA THR A 152 -2.67 6.46 4.13
C THR A 152 -3.00 6.53 2.64
N TYR A 153 -3.90 7.41 2.26
CA TYR A 153 -4.21 7.64 0.84
C TYR A 153 -3.01 8.11 0.05
N GLU A 154 -2.93 7.62 -1.19
CA GLU A 154 -1.91 8.00 -2.17
C GLU A 154 -0.47 7.62 -1.80
N GLU A 155 -0.26 6.97 -0.65
CA GLU A 155 1.05 6.47 -0.24
C GLU A 155 1.23 5.01 -0.70
N GLU A 156 2.43 4.69 -1.15
CA GLU A 156 2.81 3.32 -1.51
C GLU A 156 3.13 2.54 -0.23
N ILE A 157 2.44 1.43 0.01
CA ILE A 157 2.73 0.52 1.10
C ILE A 157 3.53 -0.66 0.54
N PRO A 158 4.82 -0.81 0.90
CA PRO A 158 5.64 -1.89 0.38
C PRO A 158 5.24 -3.23 1.01
N LEU A 159 4.86 -4.18 0.16
CA LEU A 159 4.43 -5.52 0.57
C LEU A 159 5.56 -6.53 0.48
N VAL A 160 6.40 -6.38 -0.54
CA VAL A 160 7.50 -7.30 -0.86
C VAL A 160 8.69 -6.50 -1.39
N ILE A 161 9.90 -6.89 -1.01
CA ILE A 161 11.14 -6.57 -1.72
C ILE A 161 11.86 -7.88 -2.04
N GLN A 162 12.26 -8.08 -3.29
CA GLN A 162 13.02 -9.25 -3.72
C GLN A 162 14.35 -8.84 -4.36
N ILE A 163 15.43 -9.42 -3.86
CA ILE A 163 16.76 -9.34 -4.48
C ILE A 163 16.94 -10.58 -5.35
N ILE A 164 17.41 -10.41 -6.58
CA ILE A 164 17.83 -11.49 -7.48
C ILE A 164 19.28 -11.20 -7.89
N THR A 165 20.18 -12.15 -7.65
CA THR A 165 21.61 -11.93 -7.86
C THR A 165 22.41 -13.21 -8.08
N SER A 166 23.52 -13.07 -8.80
CA SER A 166 24.57 -14.09 -8.94
C SER A 166 25.55 -14.15 -7.76
N LYS A 167 25.43 -13.23 -6.78
CA LYS A 167 26.29 -13.22 -5.58
C LYS A 167 25.96 -14.40 -4.65
N ASN A 168 26.99 -14.90 -3.96
CA ASN A 168 26.87 -16.04 -3.04
C ASN A 168 26.24 -15.68 -1.68
N GLU A 169 26.12 -14.40 -1.35
CA GLU A 169 25.57 -13.92 -0.08
C GLU A 169 24.58 -12.78 -0.35
N ILE A 170 23.40 -12.89 0.26
CA ILE A 170 22.32 -11.92 0.13
C ILE A 170 22.03 -11.35 1.52
N SER A 171 22.26 -10.05 1.68
CA SER A 171 21.82 -9.24 2.81
C SER A 171 20.53 -8.55 2.42
N THR A 172 19.54 -8.59 3.29
CA THR A 172 18.23 -7.97 3.03
C THR A 172 17.82 -7.08 4.19
N TYR A 173 16.95 -6.11 3.90
CA TYR A 173 16.28 -5.26 4.86
C TYR A 173 14.79 -5.59 4.93
N ASN A 174 14.08 -5.02 5.90
CA ASN A 174 12.62 -5.05 5.93
C ASN A 174 12.04 -4.20 4.78
N VAL A 175 10.78 -4.44 4.45
CA VAL A 175 10.11 -3.74 3.34
C VAL A 175 10.00 -2.23 3.54
N GLU A 176 10.09 -1.73 4.78
CA GLU A 176 10.13 -0.29 5.10
C GLU A 176 11.32 0.44 4.45
N TYR A 177 12.42 -0.26 4.13
CA TYR A 177 13.55 0.33 3.40
C TYR A 177 13.22 0.65 1.93
N PHE A 178 12.00 0.37 1.47
CA PHE A 178 11.48 0.94 0.22
C PHE A 178 11.60 2.47 0.20
N GLU A 179 11.46 3.15 1.35
CA GLU A 179 11.65 4.61 1.44
C GLU A 179 13.11 5.06 1.35
N ASN A 180 14.06 4.10 1.39
CA ASN A 180 15.51 4.32 1.36
C ASN A 180 16.20 3.45 0.28
N PRO A 181 15.84 3.61 -1.01
CA PRO A 181 16.41 2.82 -2.11
C PRO A 181 17.94 2.86 -2.17
N GLU A 182 18.56 3.95 -1.71
CA GLU A 182 20.00 4.13 -1.63
C GLU A 182 20.72 3.09 -0.75
N GLU A 183 20.04 2.51 0.25
CA GLU A 183 20.63 1.46 1.10
C GLU A 183 20.75 0.14 0.34
N TYR A 184 19.78 -0.18 -0.53
CA TYR A 184 19.87 -1.34 -1.42
C TYR A 184 20.89 -1.12 -2.54
N GLU A 185 20.97 0.10 -3.10
CA GLU A 185 21.95 0.46 -4.14
C GLU A 185 23.40 0.23 -3.65
N LYS A 186 23.70 0.58 -2.39
CA LYS A 186 25.03 0.35 -1.78
C LYS A 186 25.43 -1.13 -1.74
N LEU A 187 24.47 -2.05 -1.69
CA LEU A 187 24.74 -3.49 -1.72
C LEU A 187 25.10 -3.98 -3.13
N GLY A 188 24.78 -3.21 -4.16
CA GLY A 188 25.17 -3.43 -5.55
C GLY A 188 24.69 -4.77 -6.11
N TYR A 189 23.47 -5.18 -5.76
CA TYR A 189 22.84 -6.37 -6.35
C TYR A 189 22.37 -6.06 -7.78
N GLU A 190 22.37 -7.08 -8.64
CA GLU A 190 22.02 -6.91 -10.06
C GLU A 190 20.57 -6.50 -10.25
N HIS A 191 19.66 -7.10 -9.47
CA HIS A 191 18.24 -6.79 -9.54
C HIS A 191 17.63 -6.71 -8.15
N VAL A 192 16.90 -5.63 -7.90
CA VAL A 192 16.09 -5.44 -6.71
C VAL A 192 14.72 -4.97 -7.15
N TYR A 193 13.68 -5.73 -6.81
CA TYR A 193 12.31 -5.44 -7.15
C TYR A 193 11.48 -5.18 -5.89
N ALA A 194 10.49 -4.31 -5.99
CA ALA A 194 9.50 -4.09 -4.94
C ALA A 194 8.08 -4.26 -5.48
N ILE A 195 7.19 -4.85 -4.68
CA ILE A 195 5.75 -4.83 -4.91
C ILE A 195 5.12 -3.98 -3.82
N THR A 196 4.31 -3.02 -4.22
CA THR A 196 3.59 -2.13 -3.31
C THR A 196 2.09 -2.17 -3.60
N VAL A 197 1.30 -1.67 -2.65
CA VAL A 197 -0.10 -1.35 -2.85
C VAL A 197 -0.35 0.12 -2.50
N ARG A 198 -1.18 0.79 -3.31
CA ARG A 198 -1.65 2.15 -3.07
C ARG A 198 -3.17 2.20 -3.14
N PHE A 199 -3.79 2.89 -2.20
CA PHE A 199 -5.22 3.12 -2.14
C PHE A 199 -5.54 4.59 -2.44
N SER A 200 -6.60 4.85 -3.21
CA SER A 200 -6.97 6.19 -3.64
C SER A 200 -8.46 6.47 -3.47
N GLN A 201 -8.78 7.74 -3.18
CA GLN A 201 -10.15 8.26 -3.22
C GLN A 201 -10.59 8.66 -4.62
N ASN A 202 -9.71 8.57 -5.62
CA ASN A 202 -10.02 8.86 -7.01
C ASN A 202 -10.28 7.57 -7.79
N GLN A 203 -11.20 7.64 -8.75
CA GLN A 203 -11.33 6.61 -9.77
C GLN A 203 -10.09 6.64 -10.68
N LEU A 204 -9.79 5.50 -11.26
CA LEU A 204 -8.77 5.39 -12.29
C LEU A 204 -9.22 6.20 -13.52
N SER A 205 -8.29 6.96 -14.11
CA SER A 205 -8.52 7.74 -15.33
C SER A 205 -8.41 6.88 -16.59
#